data_AF-A0A699Z0W9-F1
#
_entry.id   AF-A0A699Z0W9-F1
#
_cell.length_a   1.000
_cell.length_b   1.000
_cell.length_c   1.000
_cell.angle_alpha   90.00
_cell.angle_beta   90.00
_cell.angle_gamma   90.00
#
_symmetry.space_group_name_H-M   'P 1'
#
loop_
_entity.id
_entity.type
_entity.pdbx_description
1 polymer ?
#
loop_
_entity_poly.entity_id
_entity_poly.type
_entity_poly.pdbx_seq_one_letter_code
_entity_poly.pdbx_strand_id
1 'polypeptide(L)'
;METTVKTPGASSGKSKVNEAEAQLVQQVVLWLQRAAGLAHEDIGVVSPYAAQVELLKQKFLDASSSSAAPAASSSKQAAKGTAQSQGQGSASGGRAQGSMVAVMPAADQVQVASVDGFQGREKEVIVFSTVRSNAGGKIGFLRDPRRLNVAITRAKRLLVVVGNKATLAAGGCPHWTAWMEYLEHKGW
;
A
#
# COMPACT_ATOMS: atom_id res chain seq x y z
N MET A 1 -6.41 -12.92 3.75
CA MET A 1 -7.89 -12.96 3.77
C MET A 1 -8.40 -11.55 3.95
N GLU A 2 -9.55 -11.21 3.36
CA GLU A 2 -10.18 -9.89 3.55
C GLU A 2 -10.84 -9.77 4.93
N THR A 3 -10.81 -8.58 5.52
CA THR A 3 -11.60 -8.22 6.71
C THR A 3 -12.59 -7.10 6.37
N THR A 4 -13.66 -7.02 7.17
CA THR A 4 -14.73 -6.02 6.96
C THR A 4 -14.63 -4.96 8.04
N VAL A 5 -14.58 -3.70 7.65
CA VAL A 5 -14.39 -2.55 8.54
C VAL A 5 -15.57 -1.59 8.42
N LYS A 6 -15.96 -0.94 9.52
CA LYS A 6 -16.93 0.17 9.48
C LYS A 6 -16.17 1.45 9.14
N THR A 7 -16.59 2.16 8.10
CA THR A 7 -16.02 3.47 7.75
C THR A 7 -16.69 4.56 8.61
N PRO A 8 -15.92 5.40 9.33
CA PRO A 8 -16.49 6.53 10.07
C PRO A 8 -17.20 7.49 9.11
N GLY A 9 -18.45 7.85 9.39
CA GLY A 9 -19.22 8.84 8.61
C GLY A 9 -20.04 8.29 7.42
N ALA A 10 -19.98 6.99 7.11
CA ALA A 10 -20.84 6.38 6.08
C ALA A 10 -22.12 5.81 6.70
N SER A 11 -23.29 6.20 6.19
CA SER A 11 -24.62 5.88 6.76
C SER A 11 -25.00 4.38 6.81
N SER A 12 -24.24 3.48 6.18
CA SER A 12 -24.32 2.02 6.41
C SER A 12 -23.19 1.21 5.77
N GLY A 13 -22.14 1.86 5.25
CA GLY A 13 -21.17 1.22 4.36
C GLY A 13 -20.13 0.37 5.08
N LYS A 14 -20.35 -0.94 5.15
CA LYS A 14 -19.28 -1.90 5.45
C LYS A 14 -18.25 -1.87 4.30
N SER A 15 -17.01 -1.49 4.59
CA SER A 15 -15.90 -1.49 3.63
C SER A 15 -15.02 -2.74 3.82
N LYS A 16 -14.14 -3.00 2.86
CA LYS A 16 -13.25 -4.16 2.87
C LYS A 16 -11.80 -3.72 2.89
N VAL A 17 -10.99 -4.49 3.60
CA VAL A 17 -9.55 -4.28 3.68
C VAL A 17 -8.85 -5.64 3.60
N ASN A 18 -7.64 -5.65 3.04
CA ASN A 18 -6.79 -6.82 2.96
C ASN A 18 -5.36 -6.39 3.27
N GLU A 19 -4.93 -6.66 4.51
CA GLU A 19 -3.64 -6.24 5.06
C GLU A 19 -2.46 -6.85 4.28
N ALA A 20 -2.53 -8.15 3.98
CA ALA A 20 -1.47 -8.84 3.24
C ALA A 20 -1.34 -8.30 1.81
N GLU A 21 -2.46 -7.97 1.17
CA GLU A 21 -2.45 -7.33 -0.14
C GLU A 21 -1.88 -5.92 -0.07
N ALA A 22 -2.24 -5.14 0.97
CA ALA A 22 -1.70 -3.80 1.18
C ALA A 22 -0.18 -3.82 1.43
N GLN A 23 0.33 -4.84 2.13
CA GLN A 23 1.77 -5.07 2.32
C GLN A 23 2.47 -5.38 0.99
N LEU A 24 1.90 -6.26 0.17
CA LEU A 24 2.45 -6.56 -1.16
C LEU A 24 2.46 -5.32 -2.07
N VAL A 25 1.38 -4.53 -2.06
CA VAL A 25 1.29 -3.26 -2.80
C VAL A 25 2.40 -2.31 -2.35
N GLN A 26 2.62 -2.16 -1.05
CA GLN A 26 3.69 -1.33 -0.52
C GLN A 26 5.07 -1.82 -1.00
N GLN A 27 5.32 -3.14 -0.94
CA GLN A 27 6.58 -3.73 -1.41
C GLN A 27 6.80 -3.50 -2.90
N VAL A 28 5.77 -3.68 -3.74
CA VAL A 28 5.84 -3.41 -5.18
C VAL A 28 6.17 -1.95 -5.44
N VAL A 29 5.49 -1.02 -4.79
CA VAL A 29 5.74 0.42 -4.96
C VAL A 29 7.15 0.80 -4.52
N LEU A 30 7.60 0.30 -3.37
CA LEU A 30 8.98 0.54 -2.90
C LEU A 30 10.02 -0.05 -3.86
N TRP A 31 9.75 -1.21 -4.45
CA TRP A 31 10.61 -1.81 -5.46
C TRP A 31 10.65 -0.96 -6.74
N LEU A 32 9.50 -0.47 -7.23
CA LEU A 32 9.43 0.42 -8.39
C LEU A 32 10.23 1.71 -8.16
N GLN A 33 10.18 2.28 -6.96
CA GLN A 33 10.94 3.47 -6.63
C GLN A 33 12.45 3.19 -6.52
N ARG A 34 12.83 2.14 -5.78
CA ARG A 34 14.24 1.89 -5.43
C ARG A 34 15.03 1.17 -6.53
N ALA A 35 14.42 0.17 -7.15
CA ALA A 35 15.08 -0.68 -8.14
C ALA A 35 14.86 -0.17 -9.57
N ALA A 36 13.63 0.28 -9.88
CA ALA A 36 13.33 0.81 -11.22
C ALA A 36 13.50 2.33 -11.34
N GLY A 37 13.82 3.03 -10.23
CA GLY A 37 14.10 4.47 -10.24
C GLY A 37 12.90 5.36 -10.58
N LEU A 38 11.67 4.85 -10.43
CA LEU A 38 10.46 5.61 -10.74
C LEU A 38 10.15 6.65 -9.66
N ALA A 39 9.86 7.88 -10.07
CA ALA A 39 9.43 8.92 -9.16
C ALA A 39 8.03 8.59 -8.58
N HIS A 40 7.74 9.08 -7.38
CA HIS A 40 6.42 8.90 -6.75
C HIS A 40 5.27 9.46 -7.59
N GLU A 41 5.54 10.52 -8.38
CA GLU A 41 4.58 11.13 -9.28
C GLU A 41 4.26 10.28 -10.52
N ASP A 42 5.12 9.31 -10.87
CA ASP A 42 4.89 8.38 -11.99
C ASP A 42 4.08 7.16 -11.58
N ILE A 43 3.87 6.96 -10.28
CA ILE A 43 3.20 5.79 -9.70
C ILE A 43 1.84 6.20 -9.13
N GLY A 44 0.79 5.46 -9.51
CA GLY A 44 -0.51 5.54 -8.89
C GLY A 44 -0.90 4.22 -8.23
N VAL A 45 -1.56 4.28 -7.08
CA VAL A 45 -2.16 3.12 -6.41
C VAL A 45 -3.67 3.29 -6.40
N VAL A 46 -4.39 2.29 -6.91
CA VAL A 46 -5.85 2.32 -7.05
C VAL A 46 -6.45 1.14 -6.30
N SER A 47 -7.53 1.37 -5.55
CA SER A 47 -8.29 0.29 -4.91
C SER A 47 -9.79 0.59 -4.86
N PRO A 48 -10.70 -0.36 -5.11
CA PRO A 48 -12.14 -0.08 -5.15
C PRO A 48 -12.78 0.14 -3.77
N TYR A 49 -12.06 -0.11 -2.67
CA TYR A 49 -12.59 -0.02 -1.31
C TYR A 49 -11.94 1.12 -0.53
N ALA A 50 -12.76 2.03 0.02
CA ALA A 50 -12.27 3.20 0.74
C ALA A 50 -11.38 2.86 1.94
N ALA A 51 -11.72 1.80 2.70
CA ALA A 51 -10.90 1.39 3.84
C ALA A 51 -9.52 0.87 3.41
N GLN A 52 -9.42 0.22 2.24
CA GLN A 52 -8.12 -0.16 1.68
C GLN A 52 -7.32 1.07 1.26
N VAL A 53 -7.97 2.08 0.66
CA VAL A 53 -7.32 3.34 0.28
C VAL A 53 -6.75 4.04 1.52
N GLU A 54 -7.52 4.13 2.61
CA GLU A 54 -7.07 4.71 3.88
C GLU A 54 -5.88 3.95 4.47
N LEU A 55 -5.95 2.62 4.53
CA LEU A 55 -4.86 1.78 4.99
C LEU A 55 -3.58 1.99 4.16
N LEU A 56 -3.71 2.02 2.84
CA LEU A 56 -2.56 2.21 1.95
C LEU A 56 -1.94 3.59 2.14
N LYS A 57 -2.74 4.64 2.28
CA LYS A 57 -2.24 5.99 2.60
C LYS A 57 -1.44 6.00 3.90
N GLN A 58 -1.96 5.38 4.96
CA GLN A 58 -1.25 5.25 6.24
C GLN A 58 0.09 4.51 6.06
N LYS A 59 0.09 3.38 5.35
CA LYS A 59 1.31 2.60 5.09
C LYS A 59 2.39 3.39 4.33
N PHE A 60 2.02 4.23 3.37
CA PHE A 60 2.99 5.06 2.66
C PHE A 60 3.50 6.23 3.50
N LEU A 61 2.67 6.78 4.39
CA LEU A 61 3.10 7.78 5.37
C LEU A 61 4.11 7.19 6.36
N ASP A 62 3.83 6.00 6.91
CA ASP A 62 4.72 5.32 7.86
C ASP A 62 6.05 4.89 7.21
N ALA A 63 6.01 4.42 5.97
CA ALA A 63 7.22 4.11 5.22
C ALA A 63 8.10 5.36 5.00
N SER A 64 7.48 6.51 4.77
CA SER A 64 8.18 7.77 4.54
C SER A 64 8.91 8.26 5.79
N SER A 65 8.32 8.08 6.98
CA SER A 65 8.95 8.44 8.27
C SER A 65 10.08 7.48 8.68
N SER A 66 10.04 6.22 8.22
CA SER A 66 11.09 5.22 8.45
C SER A 66 12.26 5.26 7.46
N SER A 67 12.19 6.11 6.42
CA SER A 67 13.17 6.16 5.34
C SER A 67 14.45 6.96 5.64
N ALA A 68 14.60 7.50 6.85
CA ALA A 68 15.88 7.98 7.36
C ALA A 68 16.82 6.78 7.67
N ALA A 69 17.29 6.09 6.63
CA ALA A 69 18.31 5.05 6.78
C ALA A 69 19.68 5.69 7.06
N PRO A 70 20.48 5.14 8.01
CA PRO A 70 21.81 5.63 8.30
C PRO A 70 22.82 5.17 7.24
N ALA A 71 23.69 6.09 6.83
CA ALA A 71 24.90 5.78 6.09
C ALA A 71 25.85 4.89 6.92
N ALA A 72 26.61 4.06 6.21
CA ALA A 72 27.54 3.06 6.72
C ALA A 72 28.54 3.58 7.79
N SER A 73 28.90 2.72 8.75
CA SER A 73 30.31 2.53 9.11
C SER A 73 30.56 1.15 9.74
N SER A 74 31.59 0.50 9.22
CA SER A 74 32.24 -0.66 9.79
C SER A 74 33.50 -0.22 10.55
N SER A 75 33.55 -0.44 11.86
CA SER A 75 34.77 -0.52 12.67
C SER A 75 34.42 -1.22 13.99
N LYS A 76 34.82 -2.48 14.16
CA LYS A 76 36.02 -2.94 14.90
C LYS A 76 36.09 -2.49 16.37
N GLN A 77 36.13 -3.52 17.24
CA GLN A 77 36.97 -3.66 18.45
C GLN A 77 36.29 -3.58 19.85
N ALA A 78 36.19 -4.77 20.44
CA ALA A 78 36.43 -5.19 21.84
C ALA A 78 36.70 -4.11 22.92
N ALA A 79 36.05 -4.23 24.08
CA ALA A 79 36.69 -4.63 25.35
C ALA A 79 35.73 -4.61 26.57
N LYS A 80 35.90 -5.67 27.36
CA LYS A 80 35.51 -6.00 28.74
C LYS A 80 35.62 -4.84 29.76
N GLY A 81 34.68 -4.77 30.72
CA GLY A 81 34.82 -3.93 31.92
C GLY A 81 33.60 -3.95 32.86
N THR A 82 33.77 -4.59 34.02
CA THR A 82 32.87 -4.72 35.17
C THR A 82 32.74 -3.39 35.95
N ALA A 83 31.56 -3.05 36.51
CA ALA A 83 31.38 -2.61 37.93
C ALA A 83 30.00 -1.97 38.21
N GLN A 84 29.44 -2.34 39.37
CA GLN A 84 28.34 -1.70 40.09
C GLN A 84 28.67 -0.26 40.53
N SER A 85 27.65 0.60 40.59
CA SER A 85 27.39 1.41 41.80
C SER A 85 25.97 1.99 41.80
N GLN A 86 25.28 1.83 42.92
CA GLN A 86 24.07 2.54 43.31
C GLN A 86 24.34 4.04 43.46
N GLY A 87 23.36 4.87 43.10
CA GLY A 87 23.34 6.29 43.39
C GLY A 87 21.93 6.85 43.21
N GLN A 88 21.23 7.07 44.32
CA GLN A 88 19.98 7.81 44.38
C GLN A 88 20.29 9.31 44.20
N GLY A 89 19.57 9.97 43.30
CA GLY A 89 19.67 11.41 43.07
C GLY A 89 18.38 11.92 42.46
N SER A 90 17.65 12.71 43.24
CA SER A 90 16.40 13.36 42.86
C SER A 90 16.67 14.64 42.05
N ALA A 91 15.67 15.03 41.27
CA ALA A 91 15.39 16.35 40.71
C ALA A 91 15.74 16.65 39.23
N SER A 92 14.71 17.21 38.59
CA SER A 92 14.71 18.24 37.54
C SER A 92 14.75 17.82 36.06
N GLY A 93 13.64 18.14 35.39
CA GLY A 93 13.68 19.01 34.21
C GLY A 93 14.41 18.48 32.97
N GLY A 94 13.81 17.50 32.30
CA GLY A 94 14.17 17.14 30.93
C GLY A 94 12.95 17.23 30.02
N ARG A 95 12.80 18.35 29.31
CA ARG A 95 11.92 18.46 28.14
C ARG A 95 12.11 17.21 27.28
N ALA A 96 11.07 16.41 27.13
CA ALA A 96 11.00 15.45 26.05
C ALA A 96 11.18 16.25 24.76
N GLN A 97 12.36 16.13 24.15
CA GLN A 97 12.56 16.49 22.75
C GLN A 97 11.60 15.60 21.97
N GLY A 98 10.40 16.13 21.69
CA GLY A 98 9.52 15.57 20.69
C GLY A 98 10.32 15.55 19.40
N SER A 99 10.67 14.34 18.95
CA SER A 99 11.21 14.11 17.62
C SER A 99 10.29 14.81 16.63
N MET A 100 10.76 15.91 16.04
CA MET A 100 10.04 16.55 14.93
C MET A 100 10.04 15.55 13.79
N VAL A 101 8.92 14.85 13.62
CA VAL A 101 8.63 14.09 12.41
C VAL A 101 8.65 15.12 11.27
N ALA A 102 9.66 15.05 10.41
CA ALA A 102 9.66 15.84 9.19
C ALA A 102 8.46 15.40 8.35
N VAL A 103 7.39 16.19 8.40
CA VAL A 103 6.23 16.00 7.53
C VAL A 103 6.71 16.38 6.13
N MET A 104 7.05 15.37 5.32
CA MET A 104 7.32 15.59 3.90
C MET A 104 6.10 16.26 3.27
N PRO A 105 6.27 17.26 2.39
CA PRO A 105 5.15 17.88 1.71
C PRO A 105 4.37 16.81 0.94
N ALA A 106 3.05 16.93 0.89
CA ALA A 106 2.16 15.97 0.19
C ALA A 106 2.52 15.75 -1.30
N ALA A 107 3.35 16.63 -1.87
CA ALA A 107 3.90 16.52 -3.22
C ALA A 107 4.83 15.31 -3.41
N ASP A 108 5.44 14.77 -2.35
CA ASP A 108 6.41 13.66 -2.41
C ASP A 108 5.81 12.27 -2.14
N GLN A 109 4.48 12.17 -2.19
CA GLN A 109 3.77 10.94 -1.86
C GLN A 109 3.13 10.29 -3.08
N VAL A 110 3.19 8.96 -3.13
CA VAL A 110 2.51 8.16 -4.14
C VAL A 110 1.01 8.40 -4.05
N GLN A 111 0.37 8.69 -5.18
CA GLN A 111 -1.05 8.97 -5.21
C GLN A 111 -1.86 7.69 -4.96
N VAL A 112 -2.61 7.64 -3.86
CA VAL A 112 -3.54 6.54 -3.55
C VAL A 112 -4.99 7.04 -3.63
N ALA A 113 -5.82 6.42 -4.46
CA ALA A 113 -7.24 6.77 -4.52
C ALA A 113 -8.15 5.57 -4.84
N SER A 114 -9.46 5.80 -4.73
CA SER A 114 -10.45 4.87 -5.25
C SER A 114 -10.53 4.93 -6.78
N VAL A 115 -11.14 3.93 -7.41
CA VAL A 115 -11.39 3.92 -8.85
C VAL A 115 -12.11 5.19 -9.30
N ASP A 116 -13.17 5.58 -8.58
CA ASP A 116 -13.95 6.78 -8.86
C ASP A 116 -13.15 8.06 -8.55
N GLY A 117 -12.30 8.04 -7.52
CA GLY A 117 -11.44 9.17 -7.14
C GLY A 117 -10.18 9.35 -8.00
N PHE A 118 -9.92 8.45 -8.95
CA PHE A 118 -8.79 8.51 -9.89
C PHE A 118 -9.18 9.08 -11.26
N GLN A 119 -10.39 9.65 -11.38
CA GLN A 119 -10.92 10.11 -12.66
C GLN A 119 -10.13 11.30 -13.23
N GLY A 120 -9.64 11.15 -14.47
CA GLY A 120 -8.96 12.22 -15.23
C GLY A 120 -7.44 12.31 -15.03
N ARG A 121 -6.81 11.33 -14.38
CA ARG A 121 -5.34 11.30 -14.20
C ARG A 121 -4.80 9.94 -14.62
N GLU A 122 -3.80 9.93 -15.50
CA GLU A 122 -3.05 8.73 -15.89
C GLU A 122 -1.68 8.78 -15.24
N LYS A 123 -1.13 7.61 -14.95
CA LYS A 123 0.22 7.44 -14.41
C LYS A 123 1.00 6.49 -15.29
N GLU A 124 2.32 6.61 -15.23
CA GLU A 124 3.18 5.71 -15.99
C GLU A 124 3.03 4.27 -15.51
N VAL A 125 2.91 4.09 -14.19
CA VAL A 125 2.61 2.81 -13.56
C VAL A 125 1.38 2.92 -12.65
N ILE A 126 0.46 1.96 -12.77
CA ILE A 126 -0.63 1.78 -11.81
C ILE A 126 -0.48 0.45 -11.08
N VAL A 127 -0.57 0.49 -9.75
CA VAL A 127 -0.71 -0.69 -8.90
C VAL A 127 -2.16 -0.77 -8.43
N PHE A 128 -2.89 -1.79 -8.89
CA PHE A 128 -4.30 -2.00 -8.59
C PHE A 128 -4.48 -3.10 -7.53
N SER A 129 -5.04 -2.72 -6.38
CA SER A 129 -5.39 -3.64 -5.29
C SER A 129 -6.87 -4.02 -5.37
N THR A 130 -7.15 -5.28 -5.67
CA THR A 130 -8.51 -5.83 -5.79
C THR A 130 -9.23 -6.04 -4.44
N VAL A 131 -8.48 -6.23 -3.34
CA VAL A 131 -8.93 -6.45 -1.96
C VAL A 131 -9.61 -7.79 -1.71
N ARG A 132 -10.42 -8.26 -2.65
CA ARG A 132 -11.33 -9.38 -2.42
C ARG A 132 -10.60 -10.71 -2.37
N SER A 133 -10.74 -11.39 -1.23
CA SER A 133 -10.15 -12.70 -0.95
C SER A 133 -11.05 -13.47 0.01
N ASN A 134 -11.90 -14.34 -0.55
CA ASN A 134 -12.87 -15.13 0.20
C ASN A 134 -13.25 -16.42 -0.55
N ALA A 135 -13.56 -17.48 0.20
CA ALA A 135 -13.91 -18.79 -0.37
C ALA A 135 -15.21 -18.79 -1.19
N GLY A 136 -16.11 -17.82 -0.96
CA GLY A 136 -17.39 -17.74 -1.64
C GLY A 136 -17.35 -17.03 -3.01
N GLY A 137 -16.17 -16.67 -3.53
CA GLY A 137 -16.04 -15.99 -4.82
C GLY A 137 -16.73 -14.62 -4.88
N LYS A 138 -17.07 -14.01 -3.74
CA LYS A 138 -17.79 -12.74 -3.74
C LYS A 138 -16.82 -11.64 -4.11
N ILE A 139 -16.98 -11.00 -5.26
CA ILE A 139 -16.07 -9.94 -5.73
C ILE A 139 -16.67 -8.52 -5.68
N GLY A 140 -17.98 -8.37 -5.44
CA GLY A 140 -18.61 -7.07 -5.13
C GLY A 140 -18.38 -6.01 -6.22
N PHE A 141 -17.80 -4.86 -5.86
CA PHE A 141 -17.56 -3.74 -6.78
C PHE A 141 -16.71 -4.11 -8.00
N LEU A 142 -15.90 -5.16 -7.91
CA LEU A 142 -15.08 -5.65 -9.03
C LEU A 142 -15.90 -6.28 -10.16
N ARG A 143 -17.20 -6.55 -9.96
CA ARG A 143 -18.09 -7.05 -11.03
C ARG A 143 -18.44 -6.00 -12.06
N ASP A 144 -18.34 -4.72 -11.70
CA ASP A 144 -18.72 -3.62 -12.58
C ASP A 144 -17.64 -3.42 -13.67
N PRO A 145 -17.94 -3.72 -14.95
CA PRO A 145 -16.97 -3.60 -16.02
C PRO A 145 -16.53 -2.14 -16.25
N ARG A 146 -17.35 -1.15 -15.90
CA ARG A 146 -16.98 0.27 -16.05
C ARG A 146 -15.87 0.63 -15.09
N ARG A 147 -15.97 0.19 -13.84
CA ARG A 147 -14.93 0.39 -12.82
C ARG A 147 -13.65 -0.35 -13.16
N LEU A 148 -13.77 -1.57 -13.70
CA LEU A 148 -12.63 -2.33 -14.19
C LEU A 148 -11.90 -1.61 -15.33
N ASN A 149 -12.64 -1.15 -16.33
CA ASN A 149 -12.08 -0.41 -17.47
C ASN A 149 -11.37 0.86 -17.02
N VAL A 150 -11.96 1.61 -16.09
CA VAL A 150 -11.29 2.78 -15.51
C VAL A 150 -9.98 2.36 -14.86
N ALA A 151 -10.00 1.41 -13.92
CA ALA A 151 -8.81 0.98 -13.19
C ALA A 151 -7.66 0.50 -14.11
N ILE A 152 -7.97 -0.30 -15.14
CA ILE A 152 -6.98 -0.87 -16.07
C ILE A 152 -6.39 0.20 -17.00
N THR A 153 -7.22 1.11 -17.50
CA THR A 153 -6.79 2.12 -18.50
C THR A 153 -6.05 3.32 -17.92
N ARG A 154 -5.84 3.38 -16.59
CA ARG A 154 -5.08 4.48 -15.98
C ARG A 154 -3.56 4.33 -16.13
N ALA A 155 -3.08 3.13 -16.47
CA ALA A 155 -1.66 2.86 -16.69
C ALA A 155 -1.25 3.17 -18.13
N LYS A 156 -0.19 3.97 -18.31
CA LYS A 156 0.38 4.22 -19.64
C LYS A 156 1.41 3.18 -20.06
N ARG A 157 2.22 2.68 -19.12
CA ARG A 157 3.32 1.74 -19.42
C ARG A 157 3.18 0.40 -18.71
N LEU A 158 2.81 0.41 -17.42
CA LEU A 158 2.71 -0.81 -16.64
C LEU A 158 1.49 -0.81 -15.72
N LEU A 159 0.71 -1.87 -15.81
CA LEU A 159 -0.33 -2.20 -14.83
C LEU A 159 0.13 -3.39 -14.00
N VAL A 160 0.24 -3.21 -12.68
CA VAL A 160 0.43 -4.29 -11.71
C VAL A 160 -0.88 -4.51 -10.99
N VAL A 161 -1.36 -5.74 -10.93
CA VAL A 161 -2.57 -6.08 -10.19
C VAL A 161 -2.22 -7.02 -9.05
N VAL A 162 -2.64 -6.65 -7.84
CA VAL A 162 -2.50 -7.47 -6.64
C VAL A 162 -3.88 -7.97 -6.24
N GLY A 163 -4.04 -9.28 -6.13
CA GLY A 163 -5.34 -9.88 -5.86
C GLY A 163 -5.32 -11.38 -5.67
N ASN A 164 -6.48 -11.91 -5.28
CA ASN A 164 -6.67 -13.35 -5.08
C ASN A 164 -7.28 -13.98 -6.33
N LYS A 165 -6.46 -14.70 -7.11
CA LYS A 165 -6.85 -15.37 -8.35
C LYS A 165 -8.10 -16.25 -8.20
N ALA A 166 -8.13 -17.10 -7.16
CA ALA A 166 -9.25 -18.00 -6.92
C ALA A 166 -10.58 -17.26 -6.66
N THR A 167 -10.53 -16.16 -5.90
CA THR A 167 -11.71 -15.33 -5.61
C THR A 167 -12.22 -14.62 -6.86
N LEU A 168 -11.31 -14.10 -7.70
CA LEU A 168 -11.65 -13.42 -8.95
C LEU A 168 -12.26 -14.40 -9.96
N ALA A 169 -11.69 -15.60 -10.09
CA ALA A 169 -12.17 -16.65 -11.00
C ALA A 169 -13.56 -17.17 -10.60
N ALA A 170 -13.78 -17.39 -9.30
CA ALA A 170 -15.08 -17.80 -8.78
C ALA A 170 -16.15 -16.68 -8.81
N GLY A 171 -15.77 -15.44 -9.11
CA GLY A 171 -16.66 -14.28 -9.08
C GLY A 171 -17.72 -14.23 -10.19
N GLY A 172 -17.62 -15.12 -11.18
CA GLY A 172 -18.55 -15.21 -12.30
C GLY A 172 -18.63 -13.91 -13.11
N CYS A 173 -17.55 -13.13 -13.16
CA CYS A 173 -17.44 -11.94 -14.01
C CYS A 173 -16.62 -12.31 -15.25
N PRO A 174 -17.22 -12.33 -16.46
CA PRO A 174 -16.53 -12.76 -17.67
C PRO A 174 -15.25 -11.97 -17.96
N HIS A 175 -15.21 -10.68 -17.62
CA HIS A 175 -14.05 -9.83 -17.86
C HIS A 175 -12.83 -10.26 -17.05
N TRP A 176 -13.02 -10.66 -15.79
CA TRP A 176 -11.92 -11.15 -14.95
C TRP A 176 -11.43 -12.51 -15.44
N THR A 177 -12.36 -13.41 -15.79
CA THR A 177 -12.02 -14.72 -16.36
C THR A 177 -11.21 -14.57 -17.65
N ALA A 178 -11.71 -13.81 -18.62
CA ALA A 178 -11.03 -13.57 -19.88
C ALA A 178 -9.66 -12.91 -19.70
N TRP A 179 -9.54 -11.99 -18.74
CA TRP A 179 -8.25 -11.36 -18.44
C TRP A 179 -7.25 -12.34 -17.83
N MET A 180 -7.68 -13.23 -16.92
CA MET A 180 -6.80 -14.27 -16.37
C MET A 180 -6.37 -15.30 -17.41
N GLU A 181 -7.29 -15.74 -18.28
CA GLU A 181 -6.96 -16.62 -19.41
C GLU A 181 -5.95 -15.97 -20.34
N TYR A 182 -6.10 -14.68 -20.61
CA TYR A 182 -5.13 -13.91 -21.38
C TYR A 182 -3.75 -13.88 -20.73
N LEU A 183 -3.68 -13.63 -19.41
CA LEU A 183 -2.41 -13.63 -18.67
C LEU A 183 -1.72 -15.01 -18.69
N GLU A 184 -2.48 -16.07 -18.45
CA GLU A 184 -1.98 -17.45 -18.51
C GLU A 184 -1.45 -17.80 -19.89
N HIS A 185 -2.18 -17.43 -20.95
CA HIS A 185 -1.74 -17.65 -22.33
C HIS A 185 -0.44 -16.88 -22.66
N LYS A 186 -0.24 -15.70 -22.06
CA LYS A 186 0.99 -14.91 -22.23
C LYS A 186 2.14 -15.35 -21.32
N GLY A 187 1.90 -16.28 -20.38
CA GLY A 187 2.91 -16.78 -19.45
C GLY A 187 3.27 -15.79 -18.33
N TRP A 188 2.32 -14.96 -17.92
CA TRP A 188 2.48 -13.99 -16.84
C TRP A 188 1.94 -14.52 -15.50
#